data_AF-A0A3A5JPX7-F1
#
_entry.id   AF-A0A3A5JPX7-F1
#
_cell.length_a   1.000
_cell.length_b   1.000
_cell.length_c   1.000
_cell.angle_alpha   90.00
_cell.angle_beta   90.00
_cell.angle_gamma   90.00
#
_symmetry.space_group_name_H-M   'P 1'
#
loop_
_entity.id
_entity.type
_entity.pdbx_description
1 polymer ?
#
loop_
_entity_poly.entity_id
_entity_poly.type
_entity_poly.pdbx_seq_one_letter_code
_entity_poly.pdbx_strand_id
1 'polypeptide(L)'
;FSLKLEDLAEEWFVSRATLQSDMAEVREWLARYNLTIETRPRHGMKLFGSEMSVRACLTELLWQLAQEDSENPLLTEEALNAGVPEQLAAELHNCFTRCHVRLTDEGEQFIRLYCAVAVRRISEGYPLPEFNADNVDESVREAARQIATLVQTLAGKPLAQAEEQWLQVHIASRQV
;
A
#
# COMPACT_ATOMS: atom_id res chain seq x y z
N PHE A 1 -9.56 3.85 -17.77
CA PHE A 1 -8.73 4.52 -18.78
C PHE A 1 -8.99 5.98 -18.58
N SER A 2 -8.12 6.64 -17.83
CA SER A 2 -8.33 8.02 -17.37
C SER A 2 -7.04 8.80 -17.18
N LEU A 3 -5.87 8.16 -17.37
CA LEU A 3 -4.57 8.80 -17.30
C LEU A 3 -3.98 8.86 -18.70
N LYS A 4 -3.83 10.04 -19.29
CA LYS A 4 -3.17 10.19 -20.60
C LYS A 4 -1.72 10.59 -20.41
N LEU A 5 -0.85 10.05 -21.28
CA LEU A 5 0.57 10.37 -21.23
C LEU A 5 0.82 11.84 -21.61
N GLU A 6 -0.04 12.40 -22.45
CA GLU A 6 -0.01 13.82 -22.82
C GLU A 6 -0.28 14.72 -21.60
N ASP A 7 -1.26 14.37 -20.77
CA ASP A 7 -1.61 15.15 -19.57
C ASP A 7 -0.44 15.13 -18.56
N LEU A 8 0.20 13.96 -18.36
CA LEU A 8 1.40 13.84 -17.52
C LEU A 8 2.60 14.63 -18.08
N ALA A 9 2.78 14.61 -19.40
CA ALA A 9 3.88 15.33 -20.04
C ALA A 9 3.75 16.85 -19.81
N GLU A 10 2.53 17.37 -19.90
CA GLU A 10 2.23 18.77 -19.63
C GLU A 10 2.43 19.11 -18.15
N GLU A 11 1.90 18.28 -17.23
CA GLU A 11 2.02 18.49 -15.78
C GLU A 11 3.48 18.49 -15.31
N TRP A 12 4.31 17.59 -15.85
CA TRP A 12 5.71 17.45 -15.46
C TRP A 12 6.67 18.27 -16.34
N PHE A 13 6.14 19.09 -17.25
CA PHE A 13 6.92 19.94 -18.17
C PHE A 13 7.97 19.17 -18.99
N VAL A 14 7.64 17.95 -19.44
CA VAL A 14 8.51 17.09 -20.25
C VAL A 14 7.88 16.76 -21.60
N SER A 15 8.68 16.24 -22.54
CA SER A 15 8.12 15.80 -23.81
C SER A 15 7.39 14.46 -23.66
N ARG A 16 6.29 14.28 -24.41
CA ARG A 16 5.60 12.99 -24.51
C ARG A 16 6.53 11.85 -24.92
N ALA A 17 7.51 12.12 -25.79
CA ALA A 17 8.48 11.13 -26.24
C ALA A 17 9.42 10.69 -25.11
N THR A 18 9.81 11.61 -24.22
CA THR A 18 10.61 11.33 -23.02
C THR A 18 9.85 10.37 -22.12
N LEU A 19 8.62 10.72 -21.70
CA LEU A 19 7.81 9.83 -20.87
C LEU A 19 7.54 8.49 -21.54
N GLN A 20 7.30 8.48 -22.85
CA GLN A 20 7.06 7.24 -23.58
C GLN A 20 8.27 6.29 -23.55
N SER A 21 9.49 6.83 -23.52
CA SER A 21 10.74 6.08 -23.34
C SER A 21 10.82 5.48 -21.94
N ASP A 22 10.56 6.30 -20.91
CA ASP A 22 10.64 5.88 -19.50
C ASP A 22 9.57 4.81 -19.16
N MET A 23 8.43 4.86 -19.84
CA MET A 23 7.35 3.88 -19.66
C MET A 23 7.75 2.44 -20.03
N ALA A 24 8.90 2.20 -20.69
CA ALA A 24 9.43 0.84 -20.87
C ALA A 24 9.87 0.25 -19.54
N GLU A 25 10.65 1.00 -18.76
CA GLU A 25 11.15 0.61 -17.44
C GLU A 25 10.01 0.48 -16.43
N VAL A 26 9.06 1.44 -16.45
CA VAL A 26 7.87 1.38 -15.58
C VAL A 26 7.08 0.08 -15.80
N ARG A 27 6.89 -0.34 -17.07
CA ARG A 27 6.20 -1.60 -17.36
C ARG A 27 6.99 -2.82 -16.90
N GLU A 28 8.32 -2.79 -17.05
CA GLU A 28 9.17 -3.88 -16.57
C GLU A 28 9.09 -4.02 -15.05
N TRP A 29 9.14 -2.90 -14.32
CA TRP A 29 9.00 -2.91 -12.86
C TRP A 29 7.65 -3.48 -12.42
N LEU A 30 6.56 -2.99 -13.01
CA LEU A 30 5.19 -3.45 -12.70
C LEU A 30 4.98 -4.94 -13.02
N ALA A 31 5.60 -5.44 -14.08
CA ALA A 31 5.50 -6.86 -14.46
C ALA A 31 6.03 -7.80 -13.37
N ARG A 32 6.99 -7.36 -12.53
CA ARG A 32 7.52 -8.14 -11.39
C ARG A 32 6.43 -8.47 -10.35
N TYR A 33 5.35 -7.68 -10.33
CA TYR A 33 4.21 -7.86 -9.43
C TYR A 33 2.97 -8.45 -10.12
N ASN A 34 3.10 -8.91 -11.36
CA ASN A 34 1.98 -9.31 -12.23
C ASN A 34 1.01 -8.14 -12.51
N LEU A 35 1.53 -6.92 -12.61
CA LEU A 35 0.77 -5.73 -12.98
C LEU A 35 1.07 -5.37 -14.44
N THR A 36 0.03 -5.00 -15.19
CA THR A 36 0.14 -4.62 -16.60
C THR A 36 -0.51 -3.28 -16.86
N ILE A 37 0.10 -2.48 -17.75
CA ILE A 37 -0.51 -1.22 -18.22
C ILE A 37 -1.06 -1.46 -19.61
N GLU A 38 -2.38 -1.35 -19.76
CA GLU A 38 -3.01 -1.30 -21.07
C GLU A 38 -3.25 0.15 -21.49
N THR A 39 -2.98 0.44 -22.76
CA THR A 39 -3.24 1.75 -23.37
C THR A 39 -4.36 1.62 -24.39
N ARG A 40 -5.37 2.49 -24.29
CA ARG A 40 -6.41 2.62 -25.30
C ARG A 40 -6.28 3.96 -26.03
N PRO A 41 -6.23 3.96 -27.38
CA PRO A 41 -6.21 5.20 -28.14
C PRO A 41 -7.35 6.14 -27.71
N ARG A 42 -7.02 7.42 -27.50
CA ARG A 42 -7.94 8.49 -27.07
C ARG A 42 -8.52 8.36 -25.64
N HIS A 43 -8.30 7.25 -24.95
CA HIS A 43 -8.82 7.01 -23.59
C HIS A 43 -7.72 7.00 -22.52
N GLY A 44 -6.45 6.90 -22.93
CA GLY A 44 -5.30 6.86 -22.03
C GLY A 44 -4.96 5.45 -21.56
N MET A 45 -4.24 5.39 -20.45
CA MET A 45 -3.71 4.19 -19.84
C MET A 45 -4.53 3.76 -18.63
N LYS A 46 -4.42 2.48 -18.28
CA LYS A 46 -4.96 1.93 -17.03
C LYS A 46 -4.05 0.79 -16.56
N LEU A 47 -3.81 0.74 -15.26
CA LEU A 47 -3.15 -0.37 -14.58
C LEU A 47 -4.15 -1.51 -14.34
N PHE A 48 -3.71 -2.74 -14.60
CA PHE A 48 -4.44 -3.97 -14.39
C PHE A 48 -3.62 -4.94 -13.53
N GLY A 49 -4.33 -5.75 -12.75
CA GLY A 49 -3.75 -6.71 -11.82
C GLY A 49 -4.64 -6.88 -10.59
N SER A 50 -4.23 -7.76 -9.68
CA SER A 50 -4.94 -7.94 -8.41
C SER A 50 -4.69 -6.76 -7.46
N GLU A 51 -5.63 -6.45 -6.58
CA GLU A 51 -5.42 -5.42 -5.56
C GLU A 51 -4.28 -5.79 -4.60
N MET A 52 -4.09 -7.08 -4.30
CA MET A 52 -2.94 -7.57 -3.54
C MET A 52 -1.61 -7.23 -4.24
N SER A 53 -1.53 -7.43 -5.56
CA SER A 53 -0.35 -7.06 -6.36
C SER A 53 -0.08 -5.57 -6.36
N VAL A 54 -1.13 -4.75 -6.50
CA VAL A 54 -1.01 -3.28 -6.45
C VAL A 54 -0.48 -2.83 -5.11
N ARG A 55 -1.06 -3.32 -4.01
CA ARG A 55 -0.60 -2.97 -2.65
C ARG A 55 0.81 -3.46 -2.36
N ALA A 56 1.17 -4.67 -2.82
CA ALA A 56 2.53 -5.19 -2.68
C ALA A 56 3.56 -4.30 -3.41
N CYS A 57 3.28 -3.96 -4.68
CA CYS A 57 4.13 -3.07 -5.47
C CYS A 57 4.31 -1.69 -4.81
N LEU A 58 3.20 -1.09 -4.35
CA LEU A 58 3.24 0.24 -3.76
C LEU A 58 3.93 0.23 -2.39
N THR A 59 3.65 -0.76 -1.54
CA THR A 59 4.28 -0.89 -0.23
C THR A 59 5.79 -1.07 -0.36
N GLU A 60 6.25 -1.91 -1.29
CA GLU A 60 7.68 -2.15 -1.50
C GLU A 60 8.39 -0.91 -2.05
N LEU A 61 7.76 -0.17 -2.98
CA LEU A 61 8.31 1.09 -3.48
C LEU A 61 8.47 2.11 -2.33
N LEU A 62 7.44 2.28 -1.52
CA LEU A 62 7.50 3.20 -0.38
C LEU A 62 8.50 2.73 0.68
N TRP A 63 8.64 1.41 0.88
CA TRP A 63 9.67 0.86 1.74
C TRP A 63 11.07 1.25 1.25
N GLN A 64 11.37 1.06 -0.03
CA GLN A 64 12.67 1.44 -0.62
C GLN A 64 12.94 2.93 -0.48
N LEU A 65 11.95 3.78 -0.78
CA LEU A 65 12.07 5.23 -0.61
C LEU A 65 12.35 5.61 0.85
N ALA A 66 11.68 4.97 1.82
CA ALA A 66 11.90 5.24 3.24
C ALA A 66 13.31 4.85 3.72
N GLN A 67 13.96 3.87 3.09
CA GLN A 67 15.34 3.50 3.39
C GLN A 67 16.35 4.49 2.80
N GLU A 68 16.01 5.16 1.70
CA GLU A 68 16.85 6.16 1.05
C GLU A 68 16.69 7.55 1.69
N ASP A 69 15.44 7.97 1.90
CA ASP A 69 15.07 9.25 2.49
C ASP A 69 13.74 9.13 3.26
N SER A 70 13.81 9.15 4.59
CA SER A 70 12.64 9.02 5.45
C SER A 70 11.66 10.19 5.33
N GLU A 71 12.10 11.34 4.81
CA GLU A 71 11.30 12.56 4.66
C GLU A 71 10.77 12.74 3.23
N ASN A 72 10.87 11.70 2.38
CA ASN A 72 10.39 11.75 1.01
C ASN A 72 8.90 12.12 0.96
N PRO A 73 8.48 13.15 0.18
CA PRO A 73 7.07 13.59 0.12
C PRO A 73 6.05 12.50 -0.26
N LEU A 74 6.48 11.45 -0.98
CA LEU A 74 5.65 10.29 -1.29
C LEU A 74 5.26 9.48 -0.03
N LEU A 75 6.04 9.55 1.04
CA LEU A 75 5.79 8.85 2.31
C LEU A 75 4.83 9.62 3.24
N THR A 76 4.59 10.90 2.98
CA THR A 76 3.89 11.78 3.92
C THR A 76 2.63 12.40 3.33
N GLU A 77 2.70 12.96 2.11
CA GLU A 77 1.64 13.82 1.57
C GLU A 77 1.13 13.40 0.19
N GLU A 78 1.99 12.85 -0.67
CA GLU A 78 1.66 12.70 -2.10
C GLU A 78 1.04 11.33 -2.43
N ALA A 79 1.68 10.22 -2.02
CA ALA A 79 1.18 8.87 -2.34
C ALA A 79 0.23 8.32 -1.26
N LEU A 80 0.35 8.81 -0.03
CA LEU A 80 -0.43 8.39 1.13
C LEU A 80 -1.41 9.49 1.56
N ASN A 81 -2.36 9.12 2.41
CA ASN A 81 -3.27 10.12 2.98
C ASN A 81 -2.52 10.92 4.06
N ALA A 82 -2.48 12.25 3.90
CA ALA A 82 -1.79 13.13 4.84
C ALA A 82 -2.22 12.87 6.31
N GLY A 83 -1.24 12.75 7.21
CA GLY A 83 -1.47 12.51 8.64
C GLY A 83 -1.80 11.06 9.03
N VAL A 84 -2.03 10.16 8.06
CA VAL A 84 -2.33 8.73 8.33
C VAL A 84 -1.10 7.97 8.82
N PRO A 85 0.09 8.09 8.20
CA PRO A 85 1.30 7.41 8.68
C PRO A 85 1.65 7.72 10.14
N GLU A 86 1.50 8.98 10.56
CA GLU A 86 1.80 9.45 11.91
C GLU A 86 0.82 8.89 12.94
N GLN A 87 -0.48 8.87 12.60
CA GLN A 87 -1.51 8.27 13.44
C GLN A 87 -1.30 6.76 13.59
N LEU A 88 -0.91 6.08 12.50
CA LEU A 88 -0.61 4.65 12.54
C LEU A 88 0.62 4.34 13.40
N ALA A 89 1.65 5.17 13.38
CA ALA A 89 2.90 4.90 14.12
C ALA A 89 2.67 4.67 15.62
N ALA A 90 1.97 5.59 16.29
CA ALA A 90 1.72 5.47 17.73
C ALA A 90 0.79 4.30 18.06
N GLU A 91 -0.28 4.13 17.28
CA GLU A 91 -1.28 3.09 17.55
C GLU A 91 -0.78 1.68 17.28
N LEU A 92 0.04 1.49 16.23
CA LEU A 92 0.67 0.20 15.93
C LEU A 92 1.62 -0.21 17.06
N HIS A 93 2.49 0.69 17.49
CA HIS A 93 3.43 0.44 18.57
C HIS A 93 2.72 0.00 19.87
N ASN A 94 1.68 0.74 20.25
CA ASN A 94 0.87 0.44 21.42
C ASN A 94 0.12 -0.89 21.28
N CYS A 95 -0.40 -1.19 20.08
CA CYS A 95 -1.10 -2.42 19.78
C CYS A 95 -0.19 -3.64 19.93
N PHE A 96 0.98 -3.63 19.28
CA PHE A 96 1.93 -4.75 19.32
C PHE A 96 2.43 -5.01 20.73
N THR A 97 2.75 -3.94 21.48
CA THR A 97 3.13 -4.04 22.89
C THR A 97 2.03 -4.69 23.74
N ARG A 98 0.78 -4.23 23.61
CA ARG A 98 -0.37 -4.76 24.38
C ARG A 98 -0.71 -6.20 24.01
N CYS A 99 -0.60 -6.56 22.74
CA CYS A 99 -0.91 -7.90 22.25
C CYS A 99 0.27 -8.88 22.41
N HIS A 100 1.40 -8.42 22.96
CA HIS A 100 2.64 -9.21 23.09
C HIS A 100 3.15 -9.77 21.75
N VAL A 101 2.96 -9.01 20.66
CA VAL A 101 3.53 -9.31 19.35
C VAL A 101 4.91 -8.67 19.28
N ARG A 102 5.95 -9.48 19.07
CA ARG A 102 7.33 -8.99 18.93
C ARG A 102 7.68 -8.84 17.47
N LEU A 103 8.19 -7.67 17.11
CA LEU A 103 8.64 -7.31 15.78
C LEU A 103 9.99 -6.59 15.91
N THR A 104 10.76 -6.52 14.84
CA THR A 104 11.84 -5.54 14.72
C THR A 104 11.26 -4.17 14.38
N ASP A 105 12.03 -3.10 14.61
CA ASP A 105 11.65 -1.73 14.21
C ASP A 105 11.35 -1.66 12.70
N GLU A 106 12.15 -2.36 11.89
CA GLU A 106 11.92 -2.50 10.44
C GLU A 106 10.60 -3.22 10.13
N GLY A 107 10.28 -4.29 10.87
CA GLY A 107 9.04 -5.04 10.71
C GLY A 107 7.82 -4.19 11.03
N GLU A 108 7.89 -3.40 12.09
CA GLU A 108 6.84 -2.45 12.49
C GLU A 108 6.68 -1.32 11.45
N GLN A 109 7.79 -0.73 10.98
CA GLN A 109 7.78 0.29 9.95
C GLN A 109 7.17 -0.22 8.64
N PHE A 110 7.49 -1.46 8.22
CA PHE A 110 6.89 -2.06 7.04
C PHE A 110 5.37 -2.19 7.20
N ILE A 111 4.90 -2.69 8.34
CA ILE A 111 3.46 -2.84 8.60
C ILE A 111 2.77 -1.47 8.63
N ARG A 112 3.42 -0.43 9.14
CA ARG A 112 2.93 0.95 9.09
C ARG A 112 2.72 1.42 7.65
N LEU A 113 3.71 1.22 6.77
CA LEU A 113 3.59 1.57 5.35
C LEU A 113 2.47 0.77 4.67
N TYR A 114 2.40 -0.54 4.93
CA TYR A 114 1.32 -1.38 4.40
C TYR A 114 -0.06 -0.88 4.83
N CYS A 115 -0.25 -0.54 6.12
CA CYS A 115 -1.50 -0.02 6.65
C CYS A 115 -1.87 1.32 6.01
N ALA A 116 -0.91 2.23 5.81
CA ALA A 116 -1.16 3.51 5.15
C ALA A 116 -1.59 3.32 3.68
N VAL A 117 -0.94 2.39 2.96
CA VAL A 117 -1.36 1.97 1.61
C VAL A 117 -2.78 1.39 1.65
N ALA A 118 -3.09 0.50 2.59
CA ALA A 118 -4.43 -0.08 2.72
C ALA A 118 -5.50 1.00 2.94
N VAL A 119 -5.26 1.94 3.87
CA VAL A 119 -6.17 3.08 4.12
C VAL A 119 -6.43 3.86 2.83
N ARG A 120 -5.37 4.23 2.10
CA ARG A 120 -5.49 4.94 0.82
C ARG A 120 -6.37 4.16 -0.15
N ARG A 121 -6.04 2.90 -0.42
CA ARG A 121 -6.71 2.06 -1.42
C ARG A 121 -8.18 1.79 -1.06
N ILE A 122 -8.48 1.51 0.20
CA ILE A 122 -9.86 1.36 0.68
C ILE A 122 -10.63 2.67 0.49
N SER A 123 -10.04 3.82 0.87
CA SER A 123 -10.66 5.15 0.71
C SER A 123 -10.97 5.49 -0.76
N GLU A 124 -10.20 4.94 -1.70
CA GLU A 124 -10.43 5.05 -3.15
C GLU A 124 -11.45 4.04 -3.71
N GLY A 125 -11.86 3.05 -2.91
CA GLY A 125 -12.86 2.04 -3.30
C GLY A 125 -12.26 0.74 -3.84
N TYR A 126 -11.02 0.44 -3.47
CA TYR A 126 -10.32 -0.80 -3.83
C TYR A 126 -10.03 -1.67 -2.59
N PRO A 127 -11.06 -2.26 -1.96
CA PRO A 127 -10.85 -3.24 -0.89
C PRO A 127 -10.26 -4.54 -1.44
N LEU A 128 -9.63 -5.33 -0.58
CA LEU A 128 -9.18 -6.67 -0.93
C LEU A 128 -10.37 -7.59 -1.26
N PRO A 129 -10.22 -8.49 -2.26
CA PRO A 129 -11.19 -9.55 -2.50
C PRO A 129 -11.17 -10.57 -1.35
N GLU A 130 -12.14 -11.50 -1.34
CA GLU A 130 -12.18 -12.59 -0.36
C GLU A 130 -10.82 -13.29 -0.24
N PHE A 131 -10.37 -13.42 1.00
CA PHE A 131 -9.10 -14.03 1.40
C PHE A 131 -9.35 -14.83 2.67
N ASN A 132 -8.51 -15.82 2.98
CA ASN A 132 -8.56 -16.51 4.25
C ASN A 132 -7.14 -16.75 4.76
N ALA A 133 -6.89 -16.33 6.00
CA ALA A 133 -5.65 -16.61 6.69
C ALA A 133 -5.81 -17.88 7.53
N ASP A 134 -4.96 -18.87 7.29
CA ASP A 134 -4.97 -20.12 8.06
C ASP A 134 -3.95 -20.08 9.20
N ASN A 135 -4.33 -20.62 10.35
CA ASN A 135 -3.45 -20.98 11.47
C ASN A 135 -2.53 -19.85 11.99
N VAL A 136 -3.12 -18.71 12.33
CA VAL A 136 -2.41 -17.58 12.95
C VAL A 136 -2.60 -17.56 14.47
N ASP A 137 -1.54 -17.22 15.20
CA ASP A 137 -1.51 -17.09 16.66
C ASP A 137 -2.57 -16.12 17.20
N GLU A 138 -3.08 -16.38 18.41
CA GLU A 138 -4.13 -15.55 19.02
C GLU A 138 -3.68 -14.10 19.23
N SER A 139 -2.42 -13.88 19.63
CA SER A 139 -1.84 -12.54 19.79
C SER A 139 -1.84 -11.76 18.47
N VAL A 140 -1.53 -12.43 17.36
CA VAL A 140 -1.54 -11.83 16.02
C VAL A 140 -2.96 -11.57 15.56
N ARG A 141 -3.91 -12.49 15.80
CA ARG A 141 -5.32 -12.27 15.49
C ARG A 141 -5.88 -11.04 16.21
N GLU A 142 -5.57 -10.90 17.49
CA GLU A 142 -6.03 -9.78 18.29
C GLU A 142 -5.38 -8.46 17.85
N ALA A 143 -4.06 -8.46 17.58
CA ALA A 143 -3.38 -7.29 17.03
C ALA A 143 -3.96 -6.87 15.68
N ALA A 144 -4.13 -7.83 14.76
CA ALA A 144 -4.70 -7.58 13.44
C ALA A 144 -6.12 -7.00 13.52
N ARG A 145 -6.97 -7.49 14.43
CA ARG A 145 -8.33 -6.97 14.64
C ARG A 145 -8.34 -5.51 15.11
N GLN A 146 -7.48 -5.17 16.07
CA GLN A 146 -7.37 -3.80 16.57
C GLN A 146 -6.85 -2.85 15.48
N ILE A 147 -5.83 -3.27 14.73
CA ILE A 147 -5.27 -2.50 13.62
C ILE A 147 -6.28 -2.37 12.48
N ALA A 148 -7.02 -3.43 12.15
CA ALA A 148 -8.10 -3.40 11.16
C ALA A 148 -9.17 -2.37 11.52
N THR A 149 -9.55 -2.27 12.80
CA THR A 149 -10.51 -1.26 13.29
C THR A 149 -9.97 0.17 13.09
N LEU A 150 -8.68 0.38 13.34
CA LEU A 150 -8.02 1.66 13.08
C LEU A 150 -7.99 1.99 11.58
N VAL A 151 -7.56 1.04 10.73
CA VAL A 151 -7.55 1.19 9.27
C VAL A 151 -8.95 1.53 8.74
N GLN A 152 -9.98 0.86 9.24
CA GLN A 152 -11.38 1.15 8.89
C GLN A 152 -11.77 2.58 9.22
N THR A 153 -11.41 3.04 10.43
CA THR A 153 -11.71 4.40 10.91
C THR A 153 -11.02 5.44 10.03
N LEU A 154 -9.73 5.25 9.74
CA LEU A 154 -8.94 6.16 8.91
C LEU A 154 -9.38 6.16 7.44
N ALA A 155 -9.86 5.03 6.93
CA ALA A 155 -10.35 4.92 5.55
C ALA A 155 -11.76 5.51 5.36
N GLY A 156 -12.53 5.68 6.44
CA GLY A 156 -13.89 6.21 6.40
C GLY A 156 -14.89 5.33 5.64
N LYS A 157 -14.60 4.03 5.50
CA LYS A 157 -15.42 3.06 4.75
C LYS A 157 -15.52 1.72 5.49
N PRO A 158 -16.55 0.90 5.20
CA PRO A 158 -16.62 -0.46 5.72
C PRO A 158 -15.39 -1.28 5.32
N LEU A 159 -14.89 -2.09 6.24
CA LEU A 159 -13.75 -2.97 6.02
C LEU A 159 -14.22 -4.38 5.67
N ALA A 160 -13.66 -4.97 4.61
CA ALA A 160 -13.90 -6.37 4.29
C ALA A 160 -13.12 -7.29 5.25
N GLN A 161 -13.66 -8.49 5.53
CA GLN A 161 -13.00 -9.47 6.41
C GLN A 161 -11.59 -9.85 5.91
N ALA A 162 -11.41 -9.87 4.58
CA ALA A 162 -10.13 -10.12 3.94
C ALA A 162 -9.02 -9.15 4.36
N GLU A 163 -9.35 -7.90 4.72
CA GLU A 163 -8.38 -6.89 5.15
C GLU A 163 -7.79 -7.25 6.52
N GLU A 164 -8.62 -7.68 7.47
CA GLU A 164 -8.16 -8.18 8.78
C GLU A 164 -7.30 -9.42 8.61
N GLN A 165 -7.74 -10.38 7.79
CA GLN A 165 -7.01 -11.62 7.56
C GLN A 165 -5.68 -11.39 6.85
N TRP A 166 -5.61 -10.44 5.92
CA TRP A 166 -4.36 -10.11 5.25
C TRP A 166 -3.38 -9.39 6.18
N LEU A 167 -3.88 -8.55 7.11
CA LEU A 167 -3.05 -7.98 8.17
C LEU A 167 -2.44 -9.07 9.07
N GLN A 168 -3.19 -10.13 9.38
CA GLN A 168 -2.67 -11.27 10.14
C GLN A 168 -1.43 -11.88 9.46
N VAL A 169 -1.46 -12.05 8.14
CA VAL A 169 -0.32 -12.58 7.37
C VAL A 169 0.89 -11.66 7.46
N HIS A 170 0.70 -10.34 7.30
CA HIS A 170 1.79 -9.36 7.36
C HIS A 170 2.46 -9.27 8.72
N ILE A 171 1.67 -9.38 9.79
CA ILE A 171 2.16 -9.39 11.16
C ILE A 171 2.90 -10.71 11.43
N ALA A 172 2.27 -11.85 11.14
CA ALA A 172 2.85 -13.17 11.39
C ALA A 172 4.18 -13.37 10.65
N SER A 173 4.29 -12.90 9.41
CA SER A 173 5.52 -13.06 8.61
C SER A 173 6.71 -12.22 9.10
N ARG A 174 6.51 -11.35 10.10
CA ARG A 174 7.53 -10.42 10.61
C ARG A 174 7.80 -10.56 12.11
N GLN A 175 7.18 -11.55 12.76
CA GLN A 175 7.44 -11.84 14.16
C GLN A 175 8.86 -12.35 14.40
N VAL A 176 9.39 -12.05 15.59
CA VAL A 176 10.69 -12.49 16.09
C VAL A 176 10.60 -13.24 17.41
#